data_AF-A0A2T1D8B8-F1
#
_entry.id   AF-A0A2T1D8B8-F1
#
_cell.length_a   1.000
_cell.length_b   1.000
_cell.length_c   1.000
_cell.angle_alpha   90.00
_cell.angle_beta   90.00
_cell.angle_gamma   90.00
#
_symmetry.space_group_name_H-M   'P 1'
#
loop_
_entity.id
_entity.type
_entity.pdbx_description
1 polymer ?
#
loop_
_entity_poly.entity_id
_entity_poly.type
_entity_poly.pdbx_seq_one_letter_code
_entity_poly.pdbx_strand_id
1 'polypeptide(L)'
;MTYEKTWWIFALLSAFFAALTAIFAKIGVEQINSNLATAIRTVVILAIAWGIVWANGQFQALSSISSKTLLFLVLSGVATGLSWLCYFKALQMAPASWVAPVDKLGLALVLFLSFLFLGEALTLRTILGTVLMVLGAIVLIYQGIVEPPSVAVESSAVGTETTIEAEVAIEPTETNPVLASPITMTTDVATDLK
;
A
#
# COMPACT_ATOMS: atom_id res chain seq x y z
N MET A 1 19.64 7.74 33.07
CA MET A 1 20.49 7.46 31.89
C MET A 1 19.83 6.41 30.98
N THR A 2 18.68 6.71 30.38
CA THR A 2 17.88 5.71 29.59
C THR A 2 17.18 6.29 28.35
N TYR A 3 17.46 7.53 27.94
CA TYR A 3 16.80 8.16 26.78
C TYR A 3 17.55 7.94 25.44
N GLU A 4 18.86 7.72 25.47
CA GLU A 4 19.70 7.52 24.28
C GLU A 4 19.39 6.24 23.48
N LYS A 5 18.67 5.27 24.08
CA LYS A 5 18.32 3.99 23.46
C LYS A 5 16.84 3.82 23.12
N THR A 6 15.98 4.83 23.33
CA THR A 6 14.53 4.68 23.09
C THR A 6 14.10 5.28 21.75
N TRP A 7 14.89 6.18 21.17
CA TRP A 7 14.55 6.84 19.89
C TRP A 7 14.36 5.84 18.75
N TRP A 8 15.15 4.75 18.70
CA TRP A 8 15.02 3.75 17.64
C TRP A 8 13.73 2.94 17.79
N ILE A 9 13.22 2.74 19.01
CA ILE A 9 11.92 2.08 19.25
C ILE A 9 10.80 2.97 18.70
N PHE A 10 10.83 4.27 18.98
CA PHE A 10 9.88 5.22 18.41
C PHE A 10 10.00 5.32 16.88
N ALA A 11 11.22 5.23 16.33
CA ALA A 11 11.44 5.20 14.88
C ALA A 11 10.89 3.93 14.23
N LEU A 12 11.07 2.76 14.87
CA LEU A 12 10.54 1.48 14.39
C LEU A 12 9.01 1.48 14.47
N LEU A 13 8.45 2.00 15.56
CA LEU A 13 7.01 2.15 15.72
C LEU A 13 6.46 3.12 14.65
N SER A 14 7.14 4.24 14.39
CA SER A 14 6.81 5.17 13.30
C SER A 14 6.83 4.48 11.93
N ALA A 15 7.84 3.66 11.64
CA ALA A 15 7.91 2.89 10.40
C ALA A 15 6.74 1.89 10.26
N PHE A 16 6.38 1.22 11.35
CA PHE A 16 5.21 0.33 11.38
C PHE A 16 3.91 1.09 11.10
N PHE A 17 3.66 2.20 11.81
CA PHE A 17 2.49 3.03 11.56
C PHE A 17 2.48 3.60 10.14
N ALA A 18 3.64 3.99 9.58
CA ALA A 18 3.75 4.46 8.21
C ALA A 18 3.37 3.38 7.20
N ALA A 19 3.75 2.11 7.43
CA ALA A 19 3.35 1.00 6.58
C ALA A 19 1.83 0.74 6.63
N LEU A 20 1.23 0.66 7.83
CA LEU A 20 -0.23 0.53 7.99
C LEU A 20 -0.96 1.68 7.30
N THR A 21 -0.44 2.88 7.47
CA THR A 21 -0.95 4.11 6.89
C THR A 21 -0.95 4.07 5.37
N ALA A 22 0.10 3.52 4.74
CA ALA A 22 0.17 3.37 3.29
C ALA A 22 -0.87 2.34 2.77
N ILE A 23 -1.04 1.23 3.48
CA ILE A 23 -2.02 0.19 3.14
C ILE A 23 -3.46 0.73 3.28
N PHE A 24 -3.80 1.32 4.42
CA PHE A 24 -5.11 1.93 4.64
C PHE A 24 -5.38 3.09 3.71
N ALA A 25 -4.36 3.87 3.36
CA ALA A 25 -4.50 4.91 2.36
C ALA A 25 -4.86 4.33 1.00
N LYS A 26 -4.15 3.30 0.53
CA LYS A 26 -4.43 2.64 -0.75
C LYS A 26 -5.87 2.13 -0.81
N ILE A 27 -6.31 1.39 0.22
CA ILE A 27 -7.67 0.86 0.33
C ILE A 27 -8.70 2.00 0.41
N GLY A 28 -8.42 3.03 1.21
CA GLY A 28 -9.32 4.14 1.46
C GLY A 28 -9.50 5.08 0.25
N VAL A 29 -8.48 5.28 -0.57
CA VAL A 29 -8.57 6.13 -1.78
C VAL A 29 -9.12 5.40 -3.00
N GLU A 30 -9.27 4.07 -2.96
CA GLU A 30 -9.75 3.28 -4.10
C GLU A 30 -11.26 3.46 -4.33
N GLN A 31 -12.03 3.64 -3.26
CA GLN A 31 -13.50 3.72 -3.30
C GLN A 31 -14.05 5.15 -3.30
N ILE A 32 -13.23 6.16 -3.00
CA ILE A 32 -13.64 7.57 -2.91
C ILE A 32 -12.60 8.51 -3.52
N ASN A 33 -12.99 9.76 -3.78
CA ASN A 33 -12.05 10.78 -4.24
C ASN A 33 -10.89 10.97 -3.25
N SER A 34 -9.65 11.01 -3.73
CA SER A 34 -8.46 11.07 -2.85
C SER A 34 -8.37 12.38 -2.07
N ASN A 35 -8.94 13.48 -2.58
CA ASN A 35 -9.04 14.72 -1.81
C ASN A 35 -9.97 14.55 -0.60
N LEU A 36 -11.09 13.83 -0.77
CA LEU A 36 -12.03 13.55 0.32
C LEU A 36 -11.41 12.60 1.35
N ALA A 37 -10.75 11.53 0.90
CA ALA A 37 -10.01 10.61 1.78
C ALA A 37 -8.94 11.35 2.60
N THR A 38 -8.21 12.25 1.95
CA THR A 38 -7.19 13.10 2.61
C THR A 38 -7.83 14.03 3.64
N ALA A 39 -8.97 14.66 3.30
CA ALA A 39 -9.67 15.56 4.22
C ALA A 39 -10.18 14.83 5.47
N ILE A 40 -10.77 13.64 5.32
CA ILE A 40 -11.20 12.82 6.48
C ILE A 40 -10.00 12.49 7.36
N ARG A 41 -8.89 12.06 6.74
CA ARG A 41 -7.66 11.72 7.45
C ARG A 41 -7.07 12.92 8.19
N THR A 42 -7.04 14.11 7.60
CA THR A 42 -6.50 15.31 8.26
C THR A 42 -7.38 15.75 9.42
N VAL A 43 -8.71 15.61 9.34
CA VAL A 43 -9.62 15.87 10.47
C VAL A 43 -9.33 14.94 11.64
N VAL A 44 -9.13 13.64 11.38
CA VAL A 44 -8.78 12.68 12.45
C VAL A 44 -7.44 13.03 13.09
N ILE A 45 -6.42 13.36 12.29
CA ILE A 45 -5.10 13.78 12.80
C ILE A 45 -5.21 15.06 13.61
N LEU A 46 -5.99 16.03 13.13
CA LEU A 46 -6.25 17.29 13.83
C LEU A 46 -6.87 17.03 15.20
N ALA A 47 -7.91 16.19 15.27
CA ALA A 47 -8.56 15.83 16.53
C ALA A 47 -7.58 15.17 17.53
N ILE A 48 -6.74 14.24 17.06
CA ILE A 48 -5.72 13.59 17.90
C ILE A 48 -4.69 14.62 18.38
N ALA A 49 -4.15 15.45 17.49
CA ALA A 49 -3.14 16.45 17.82
C ALA A 49 -3.66 17.46 18.86
N TRP A 50 -4.86 18.00 18.66
CA TRP A 50 -5.49 18.92 19.61
C TRP A 50 -5.87 18.22 20.92
N GLY A 51 -6.30 16.95 20.87
CA GLY A 51 -6.55 16.15 22.07
C GLY A 51 -5.31 16.00 22.95
N ILE A 52 -4.14 15.81 22.34
CA ILE A 52 -2.84 15.75 23.05
C ILE A 52 -2.48 17.12 23.64
N VAL A 53 -2.68 18.22 22.90
CA VAL A 53 -2.44 19.58 23.42
C VAL A 53 -3.31 19.86 24.63
N TRP A 54 -4.58 19.47 24.57
CA TRP A 54 -5.51 19.62 25.68
C TRP A 54 -5.08 18.77 26.88
N ALA A 55 -4.78 17.48 26.68
CA ALA A 55 -4.39 16.57 27.74
C ALA A 55 -3.09 17.00 28.46
N ASN A 56 -2.14 17.60 27.72
CA ASN A 56 -0.88 18.10 28.30
C ASN A 56 -0.99 19.54 28.85
N GLY A 57 -2.14 20.21 28.71
CA GLY A 57 -2.34 21.58 29.18
C GLY A 57 -1.42 22.61 28.51
N GLN A 58 -0.88 22.32 27.32
CA GLN A 58 0.09 23.18 26.63
C GLN A 58 -0.57 24.29 25.81
N PHE A 59 -1.60 24.94 26.36
CA PHE A 59 -2.20 26.12 25.78
C PHE A 59 -1.26 27.31 25.91
N GLN A 60 -0.26 27.38 25.03
CA GLN A 60 0.48 28.61 24.82
C GLN A 60 -0.43 29.60 24.10
N ALA A 61 -0.42 30.86 24.55
CA ALA A 61 -1.13 31.91 23.85
C ALA A 61 -0.56 32.03 22.43
N LEU A 62 -1.40 32.06 21.39
CA LEU A 62 -0.91 32.27 20.02
C LEU A 62 -0.10 33.59 19.89
N SER A 63 -0.33 34.55 20.78
CA SER A 63 0.43 35.80 20.88
C SER A 63 1.85 35.64 21.42
N SER A 64 2.18 34.55 22.12
CA SER A 64 3.54 34.26 22.57
C SER A 64 4.41 33.65 21.47
N ILE A 65 3.79 33.22 20.35
CA ILE A 65 4.48 32.63 19.21
C ILE A 65 4.89 33.75 18.26
N SER A 66 6.19 33.82 17.95
CA SER A 66 6.71 34.80 16.98
C SER A 66 6.04 34.65 15.61
N SER A 67 5.71 35.76 14.96
CA SER A 67 5.10 35.77 13.62
C SER A 67 5.95 35.04 12.57
N LYS A 68 7.29 35.03 12.74
CA LYS A 68 8.19 34.25 11.89
C LYS A 68 7.98 32.75 12.08
N THR A 69 7.86 32.29 13.33
CA THR A 69 7.59 30.88 13.64
C THR A 69 6.26 30.45 13.07
N LEU A 70 5.21 31.26 13.22
CA LEU A 70 3.91 30.98 12.60
C LEU A 70 4.00 30.90 11.08
N LEU A 71 4.72 31.82 10.42
CA LEU A 71 4.89 31.78 8.98
C LEU A 71 5.59 30.50 8.52
N PHE A 72 6.69 30.10 9.17
CA PHE A 72 7.37 28.84 8.86
C PHE A 72 6.49 27.61 9.13
N LEU A 73 5.68 27.64 10.18
CA LEU A 73 4.77 26.54 10.53
C LEU A 73 3.64 26.40 9.50
N VAL A 74 3.08 27.52 9.04
CA VAL A 74 2.07 27.55 7.97
C VAL A 74 2.67 27.08 6.65
N LEU A 75 3.84 27.58 6.26
CA LEU A 75 4.54 27.12 5.05
C LEU A 75 4.83 25.62 5.09
N SER A 76 5.31 25.11 6.23
CA SER A 76 5.54 23.68 6.43
C SER A 76 4.26 22.85 6.35
N GLY A 77 3.17 23.34 6.95
CA GLY A 77 1.86 22.71 6.87
C GLY A 77 1.31 22.65 5.46
N VAL A 78 1.43 23.75 4.70
CA VAL A 78 1.05 23.82 3.27
C VAL A 78 1.89 22.84 2.46
N ALA A 79 3.22 22.82 2.63
CA ALA A 79 4.10 21.88 1.93
C ALA A 79 3.75 20.42 2.22
N THR A 80 3.46 20.09 3.49
CA THR A 80 3.05 18.75 3.92
C THR A 80 1.70 18.36 3.31
N GLY A 81 0.73 19.27 3.33
CA GLY A 81 -0.60 19.05 2.73
C GLY A 81 -0.54 18.83 1.22
N LEU A 82 0.22 19.66 0.49
CA LEU A 82 0.41 19.48 -0.95
C LEU A 82 1.11 18.16 -1.27
N SER A 83 2.16 17.80 -0.50
CA SER A 83 2.86 16.53 -0.65
C SER A 83 1.91 15.34 -0.50
N TRP A 84 1.07 15.34 0.54
CA TRP A 84 0.10 14.27 0.77
C TRP A 84 -0.98 14.19 -0.32
N LEU A 85 -1.50 15.33 -0.78
CA LEU A 85 -2.48 15.36 -1.88
C LEU A 85 -1.88 14.73 -3.15
N CYS A 86 -0.64 15.06 -3.49
CA CYS A 86 0.08 14.45 -4.61
C CYS A 86 0.32 12.94 -4.39
N TYR A 87 0.71 12.54 -3.18
CA TYR A 87 0.97 11.15 -2.83
C TYR A 87 -0.29 10.28 -2.94
N PHE A 88 -1.43 10.73 -2.38
CA PHE A 88 -2.68 9.98 -2.47
C PHE A 88 -3.23 9.94 -3.90
N LYS A 89 -3.00 11.00 -4.68
CA LYS A 89 -3.33 10.99 -6.10
C LYS A 89 -2.50 9.94 -6.85
N ALA A 90 -1.21 9.82 -6.55
CA ALA A 90 -0.35 8.77 -7.12
C ALA A 90 -0.78 7.36 -6.68
N LEU A 91 -1.16 7.19 -5.40
CA LEU A 91 -1.69 5.91 -4.89
C LEU A 91 -3.00 5.49 -5.55
N GLN A 92 -3.80 6.40 -6.09
CA GLN A 92 -4.96 6.03 -6.90
C GLN A 92 -4.57 5.48 -8.28
N MET A 93 -3.48 5.99 -8.86
CA MET A 93 -3.06 5.63 -10.22
C MET A 93 -2.13 4.41 -10.27
N ALA A 94 -1.38 4.14 -9.19
CA ALA A 94 -0.36 3.10 -9.15
C ALA A 94 -0.44 2.27 -7.85
N PRO A 95 0.09 1.03 -7.83
CA PRO A 95 0.16 0.22 -6.62
C PRO A 95 1.10 0.84 -5.58
N ALA A 96 0.81 0.60 -4.30
CA ALA A 96 1.59 1.16 -3.19
C ALA A 96 3.07 0.71 -3.21
N SER A 97 3.37 -0.45 -3.77
CA SER A 97 4.73 -0.97 -3.96
C SER A 97 5.59 -0.10 -4.88
N TRP A 98 5.00 0.67 -5.80
CA TRP A 98 5.73 1.57 -6.69
C TRP A 98 5.80 2.99 -6.14
N VAL A 99 4.71 3.46 -5.52
CA VAL A 99 4.62 4.83 -5.00
C VAL A 99 5.41 4.98 -3.68
N ALA A 100 5.43 3.94 -2.82
CA ALA A 100 6.11 4.02 -1.53
C ALA A 100 7.63 4.20 -1.64
N PRO A 101 8.37 3.49 -2.52
CA PRO A 101 9.80 3.76 -2.72
C PRO A 101 10.08 5.18 -3.22
N VAL A 102 9.23 5.72 -4.09
CA VAL A 102 9.35 7.10 -4.60
C VAL A 102 9.17 8.12 -3.46
N ASP A 103 8.20 7.92 -2.57
CA ASP A 103 8.05 8.76 -1.36
C ASP A 103 9.32 8.75 -0.49
N LYS A 104 9.99 7.60 -0.37
CA LYS A 104 11.25 7.48 0.39
C LYS A 104 12.42 8.19 -0.26
N LEU A 105 12.43 8.42 -1.57
CA LEU A 105 13.41 9.28 -2.23
C LEU A 105 13.33 10.73 -1.73
N GLY A 106 12.18 11.16 -1.20
CA GLY A 106 12.04 12.45 -0.54
C GLY A 106 13.06 12.68 0.57
N LEU A 107 13.51 11.62 1.26
CA LEU A 107 14.56 11.73 2.29
C LEU A 107 15.90 12.22 1.70
N ALA A 108 16.24 11.79 0.49
CA ALA A 108 17.46 12.24 -0.19
C ALA A 108 17.37 13.74 -0.53
N LEU A 109 16.19 14.20 -0.99
CA LEU A 109 15.90 15.63 -1.20
C LEU A 109 15.98 16.42 0.10
N VAL A 110 15.44 15.90 1.21
CA VAL A 110 15.54 16.53 2.53
C VAL A 110 17.00 16.68 2.95
N LEU A 111 17.83 15.63 2.82
CA LEU A 111 19.25 15.71 3.15
C LEU A 111 20.00 16.72 2.27
N PHE A 112 19.66 16.79 0.98
CA PHE A 112 20.22 17.78 0.07
C PHE A 112 19.83 19.20 0.47
N LEU A 113 18.57 19.45 0.82
CA LEU A 113 18.09 20.75 1.30
C LEU A 113 18.69 21.09 2.68
N SER A 114 18.81 20.13 3.60
CA SER A 114 19.44 20.35 4.92
C SER A 114 20.92 20.74 4.77
N PHE A 115 21.64 20.11 3.85
CA PHE A 115 23.01 20.51 3.54
C PHE A 115 23.06 21.95 2.99
N LEU A 116 22.16 22.31 2.07
CA LEU A 116 22.17 23.61 1.41
C LEU A 116 21.70 24.77 2.30
N PHE A 117 20.64 24.56 3.10
CA PHE A 117 20.00 25.60 3.91
C PHE A 117 20.43 25.61 5.38
N LEU A 118 20.66 24.42 5.97
CA LEU A 118 21.01 24.28 7.39
C LEU A 118 22.52 24.21 7.62
N GLY A 119 23.31 23.93 6.58
CA GLY A 119 24.77 23.81 6.68
C GLY A 119 25.22 22.57 7.47
N GLU A 120 24.37 21.55 7.60
CA GLU A 120 24.71 20.31 8.30
C GLU A 120 25.85 19.56 7.59
N ALA A 121 26.87 19.16 8.34
CA ALA A 121 27.99 18.40 7.80
C ALA A 121 27.53 16.99 7.38
N LEU A 122 27.46 16.75 6.08
CA LEU A 122 27.18 15.42 5.54
C LEU A 122 28.39 14.51 5.78
N THR A 123 28.21 13.51 6.63
CA THR A 123 29.22 12.48 6.82
C THR A 123 29.22 11.52 5.62
N LEU A 124 30.37 10.93 5.30
CA LEU A 124 30.48 9.90 4.25
C LEU A 124 29.51 8.73 4.47
N ARG A 125 29.22 8.40 5.75
CA ARG A 125 28.25 7.34 6.11
C ARG A 125 26.82 7.71 5.72
N THR A 126 26.42 8.96 5.97
CA THR A 126 25.10 9.49 5.57
C THR A 126 24.95 9.49 4.05
N ILE A 127 25.98 9.92 3.33
CA ILE A 127 25.98 9.94 1.86
C ILE A 127 25.84 8.52 1.32
N LEU A 128 26.65 7.58 1.81
CA LEU A 128 26.61 6.19 1.34
C LEU A 128 25.25 5.52 1.62
N GLY A 129 24.69 5.74 2.82
CA GLY A 129 23.36 5.25 3.17
C GLY A 129 22.26 5.83 2.29
N THR A 130 22.34 7.13 1.98
CA THR A 130 21.39 7.82 1.09
C THR A 130 21.46 7.28 -0.33
N VAL A 131 22.67 7.12 -0.88
CA VAL A 131 22.86 6.52 -2.20
C VAL A 131 22.29 5.11 -2.25
N LEU A 132 22.51 4.30 -1.21
CA LEU A 132 21.96 2.95 -1.13
C LEU A 132 20.43 2.93 -1.05
N MET A 133 19.82 3.85 -0.30
CA MET A 133 18.35 4.02 -0.29
C MET A 133 17.81 4.41 -1.66
N VAL A 134 18.49 5.33 -2.36
CA VAL A 134 18.10 5.77 -3.71
C VAL A 134 18.19 4.62 -4.71
N LEU A 135 19.30 3.86 -4.70
CA LEU A 135 19.48 2.68 -5.54
C LEU A 135 18.41 1.61 -5.24
N GLY A 136 18.15 1.33 -3.96
CA GLY A 136 17.11 0.39 -3.55
C GLY A 136 15.72 0.81 -4.05
N ALA A 137 15.39 2.10 -3.98
CA ALA A 137 14.13 2.61 -4.52
C ALA A 137 14.06 2.46 -6.05
N ILE A 138 15.13 2.75 -6.79
CA ILE A 138 15.19 2.58 -8.25
C ILE A 138 14.95 1.11 -8.64
N VAL A 139 15.56 0.15 -7.92
CA VAL A 139 15.36 -1.28 -8.20
C VAL A 139 13.90 -1.69 -8.01
N LEU A 140 13.23 -1.21 -6.95
CA LEU A 140 11.81 -1.50 -6.72
C LEU A 140 10.90 -0.85 -7.78
N ILE A 141 11.24 0.35 -8.24
CA ILE A 141 10.50 1.04 -9.31
C ILE A 141 10.70 0.34 -10.65
N TYR A 142 11.90 -0.19 -10.92
CA TYR A 142 12.21 -0.88 -12.17
C TYR A 142 11.30 -2.09 -12.41
N GLN A 143 11.00 -2.88 -11.38
CA GLN A 143 10.01 -3.97 -11.48
C GLN A 143 8.63 -3.45 -11.91
N GLY A 144 8.23 -2.28 -11.42
CA GLY A 144 6.95 -1.67 -11.79
C GLY A 144 6.87 -1.16 -13.23
N ILE A 145 8.01 -0.83 -13.85
CA ILE A 145 8.06 -0.40 -15.24
C ILE A 145 8.09 -1.61 -16.19
N VAL A 146 8.67 -2.74 -15.76
CA VAL A 146 8.88 -3.94 -16.59
C VAL A 146 7.71 -4.93 -16.51
N GLU A 147 7.06 -5.09 -15.35
CA GLU A 147 5.94 -6.00 -15.15
C GLU A 147 4.66 -5.21 -14.81
N PRO A 148 3.85 -4.84 -15.82
CA PRO A 148 2.58 -4.17 -15.57
C PRO A 148 1.65 -5.11 -14.77
N PRO A 149 0.76 -4.56 -13.92
CA PRO A 149 -0.02 -5.31 -12.92
C PRO A 149 -0.96 -6.40 -13.50
N SER A 150 -1.15 -6.49 -14.81
CA SER A 150 -1.89 -7.57 -15.47
C SER A 150 -1.12 -8.90 -15.48
N VAL A 151 0.22 -8.90 -15.43
CA VAL A 151 1.05 -10.11 -15.60
C VAL A 151 1.28 -10.86 -14.29
N ALA A 152 1.30 -10.16 -13.15
CA ALA A 152 1.55 -10.76 -11.83
C ALA A 152 0.41 -11.69 -11.36
N VAL A 153 -0.82 -11.45 -11.82
CA VAL A 153 -1.99 -12.27 -11.48
C VAL A 153 -1.98 -13.59 -12.27
N GLU A 154 -1.49 -13.57 -13.51
CA GLU A 154 -1.43 -14.76 -14.39
C GLU A 154 -0.29 -15.72 -14.02
N SER A 155 0.86 -15.19 -13.59
CA SER A 155 2.03 -16.00 -13.25
C SER A 155 1.85 -16.87 -11.99
N SER A 156 0.91 -16.55 -11.10
CA SER A 156 0.62 -17.38 -9.91
C SER A 156 -0.37 -18.51 -10.20
N ALA A 157 -1.02 -18.52 -11.37
CA ALA A 157 -1.99 -19.55 -11.75
C ALA A 157 -1.38 -20.68 -12.61
N VAL A 158 -0.18 -20.50 -13.15
CA VAL A 158 0.49 -21.50 -13.99
C VAL A 158 1.58 -22.19 -13.18
N GLY A 159 1.19 -23.16 -12.35
CA GLY A 159 2.17 -23.89 -11.54
C GLY A 159 1.60 -24.98 -10.65
N THR A 160 0.58 -25.73 -11.06
CA THR A 160 0.18 -26.95 -10.30
C THR A 160 -0.64 -27.99 -11.08
N GLU A 161 -0.41 -28.22 -12.37
CA GLU A 161 -1.02 -29.40 -13.05
C GLU A 161 -0.04 -30.04 -14.03
N THR A 162 1.03 -30.64 -13.51
CA THR A 162 1.81 -31.62 -14.28
C THR A 162 2.50 -32.57 -13.31
N THR A 163 1.80 -33.61 -12.87
CA THR A 163 2.33 -34.93 -12.41
C THR A 163 1.16 -35.71 -11.81
N ILE A 164 0.33 -36.39 -12.61
CA ILE A 164 -0.25 -37.72 -12.32
C ILE A 164 -0.64 -38.35 -13.67
N GLU A 165 0.33 -38.77 -14.47
CA GLU A 165 0.14 -39.84 -15.45
C GLU A 165 1.33 -40.80 -15.30
N ALA A 166 1.20 -41.78 -14.41
CA ALA A 166 1.86 -43.07 -14.50
C ALA A 166 1.31 -44.01 -13.41
N GLU A 167 0.78 -45.15 -13.85
CA GLU A 167 0.85 -46.46 -13.18
C GLU A 167 -0.11 -46.75 -12.01
N VAL A 168 -1.28 -47.34 -12.32
CA VAL A 168 -1.72 -48.61 -11.71
C VAL A 168 -2.53 -49.40 -12.75
N ALA A 169 -1.89 -50.39 -13.37
CA ALA A 169 -2.57 -51.54 -13.96
C ALA A 169 -2.92 -52.54 -12.85
N ILE A 170 -4.08 -53.22 -12.98
CA ILE A 170 -4.40 -54.63 -12.63
C ILE A 170 -5.91 -54.75 -12.27
N GLU A 171 -6.72 -55.25 -13.22
CA GLU A 171 -7.58 -56.46 -13.17
C GLU A 171 -8.76 -56.38 -14.16
N PRO A 172 -9.00 -57.39 -15.03
CA PRO A 172 -10.19 -57.46 -15.87
C PRO A 172 -11.21 -58.43 -15.27
N THR A 173 -12.31 -57.94 -14.72
CA THR A 173 -13.41 -58.81 -14.25
C THR A 173 -14.78 -58.20 -14.57
N GLU A 174 -15.62 -59.06 -15.16
CA GLU A 174 -17.06 -58.95 -15.44
C GLU A 174 -17.54 -58.20 -16.70
N THR A 175 -17.59 -58.95 -17.81
CA THR A 175 -18.62 -58.84 -18.84
C THR A 175 -19.90 -59.55 -18.38
N ASN A 176 -20.95 -58.80 -18.04
CA ASN A 176 -22.32 -59.31 -18.01
C ASN A 176 -23.24 -58.39 -18.83
N PRO A 177 -23.69 -58.81 -20.03
CA PRO A 177 -24.62 -58.03 -20.83
C PRO A 177 -26.04 -58.53 -20.60
N VAL A 178 -26.78 -57.89 -19.69
CA VAL A 178 -28.21 -58.16 -19.52
C VAL A 178 -28.98 -56.84 -19.39
N LEU A 179 -29.93 -56.64 -20.31
CA LEU A 179 -31.02 -55.63 -20.35
C LEU A 179 -30.71 -54.24 -20.95
N ALA A 180 -30.56 -54.21 -22.28
CA ALA A 180 -31.13 -53.13 -23.08
C ALA A 180 -32.33 -53.71 -23.85
N SER A 181 -33.55 -53.44 -23.39
CA SER A 181 -34.77 -53.74 -24.16
C SER A 181 -35.04 -52.60 -25.16
N PRO A 182 -35.61 -52.91 -26.34
CA PRO A 182 -35.78 -51.93 -27.41
C PRO A 182 -37.02 -51.06 -27.19
N ILE A 183 -36.86 -49.82 -27.63
CA ILE A 183 -37.88 -48.81 -27.90
C ILE A 183 -39.10 -49.44 -28.59
N THR A 184 -40.29 -49.24 -28.01
CA THR A 184 -41.55 -49.36 -28.75
C THR A 184 -42.22 -47.99 -28.77
N MET A 185 -42.14 -47.31 -29.92
CA MET A 185 -43.05 -46.22 -30.27
C MET A 185 -44.43 -46.82 -30.55
N THR A 186 -45.46 -46.37 -29.83
CA THR A 186 -46.84 -46.41 -30.34
C THR A 186 -47.53 -45.10 -30.02
N THR A 187 -48.03 -44.50 -31.09
CA THR A 187 -48.89 -43.32 -31.21
C THR A 187 -50.27 -43.51 -30.61
N ASP A 188 -50.78 -42.52 -29.88
CA ASP A 188 -52.21 -42.13 -29.78
C ASP A 188 -52.23 -40.76 -29.05
N VAL A 189 -52.47 -39.61 -29.68
CA VAL A 189 -53.74 -39.06 -30.20
C VAL A 189 -54.88 -39.04 -29.17
N ALA A 190 -55.27 -37.79 -28.88
CA ALA A 190 -56.57 -37.30 -28.45
C ALA A 190 -56.86 -37.08 -26.95
N THR A 191 -57.48 -35.91 -26.76
CA THR A 191 -58.52 -35.54 -25.78
C THR A 191 -58.05 -35.23 -24.35
N ASP A 192 -57.94 -33.96 -23.96
CA ASP A 192 -59.00 -32.99 -23.62
C ASP A 192 -59.35 -33.02 -22.11
N LEU A 193 -59.63 -31.81 -21.60
CA LEU A 193 -60.27 -31.43 -20.33
C LEU A 193 -59.40 -31.03 -19.12
N LYS A 194 -59.42 -29.70 -18.93
CA LYS A 194 -59.68 -28.91 -17.71
C LYS A 194 -58.73 -29.00 -16.52
#